data_AF-A0A178ME37-F1
#
_entry.id   AF-A0A178ME37-F1
#
_cell.length_a   1.000
_cell.length_b   1.000
_cell.length_c   1.000
_cell.angle_alpha   90.00
_cell.angle_beta   90.00
_cell.angle_gamma   90.00
#
_symmetry.space_group_name_H-M   'P 1'
#
loop_
_entity.id
_entity.type
_entity.pdbx_description
1 polymer ?
#
loop_
_entity_poly.entity_id
_entity_poly.type
_entity_poly.pdbx_seq_one_letter_code
_entity_poly.pdbx_strand_id
1 'polypeptide(L)'
;MNTLSPNAISNPILDFFAFVRRPDAAHIVTSRKAKLLIIVSLLGLSILLSVAGNVVSTSIETFIPMETEHIMAGEDEEFLRYMAIAGIPIIPFFEEVMFRLWLAPNLLFFFISFSLVTIQFAPMPFIDLLRAAGLEPIAPLVKIGFYLALGGLIVLWFWWRDRRGQRYADFFHRYVAVYYYVSVIVFGLLHLTNYTTVGAWWFAPLLVLPQLIGGFIYGYVRIRIGFWYAVLLHMADNLLFTLGDVMNMLFGPLGGVVWLAVLVLSSLAIVVVTFKQSLVLGEKAPLQA
;
A
#
# COMPACT_ATOMS: atom_id res chain seq x y z
N MET A 1 14.01 26.96 -24.74
CA MET A 1 14.83 26.35 -23.68
C MET A 1 13.89 25.93 -22.57
N ASN A 2 13.58 24.63 -22.46
CA ASN A 2 12.76 24.10 -21.37
C ASN A 2 13.62 24.06 -20.11
N THR A 3 13.46 25.06 -19.25
CA THR A 3 13.96 24.96 -17.88
C THR A 3 13.20 23.82 -17.21
N LEU A 4 13.92 22.75 -16.86
CA LEU A 4 13.37 21.71 -15.99
C LEU A 4 12.87 22.41 -14.72
N SER A 5 11.60 22.17 -14.36
CA SER A 5 11.05 22.56 -13.07
C SER A 5 12.06 22.14 -11.98
N PRO A 6 12.39 23.00 -11.00
CA PRO A 6 13.33 22.67 -9.92
C PRO A 6 12.95 21.44 -9.09
N ASN A 7 11.79 20.83 -9.33
CA ASN A 7 11.28 19.61 -8.70
C ASN A 7 11.17 18.40 -9.64
N ALA A 8 11.85 18.39 -10.80
CA ALA A 8 11.88 17.22 -11.68
C ALA A 8 12.80 16.15 -11.11
N ILE A 9 12.24 15.02 -10.67
CA ILE A 9 13.03 13.85 -10.26
C ILE A 9 13.81 13.33 -11.46
N SER A 10 15.13 13.20 -11.30
CA SER A 10 16.02 12.61 -12.31
C SER A 10 15.89 11.09 -12.39
N ASN A 11 15.63 10.42 -11.26
CA ASN A 11 15.41 8.97 -11.18
C ASN A 11 14.30 8.61 -10.18
N PRO A 12 13.11 8.19 -10.66
CA PRO A 12 11.99 7.78 -9.80
C PRO A 12 12.33 6.71 -8.75
N ILE A 13 13.21 5.77 -9.09
CA ILE A 13 13.57 4.63 -8.23
C ILE A 13 14.54 5.07 -7.13
N LEU A 14 15.53 5.90 -7.47
CA LEU A 14 16.44 6.44 -6.45
C LEU A 14 15.72 7.41 -5.51
N ASP A 15 14.79 8.22 -6.04
CA ASP A 15 13.95 9.09 -5.20
C ASP A 15 13.08 8.27 -4.23
N PHE A 16 12.50 7.16 -4.71
CA PHE A 16 11.78 6.21 -3.86
C PHE A 16 12.66 5.67 -2.72
N PHE A 17 13.85 5.16 -3.01
CA PHE A 17 14.74 4.64 -1.96
C PHE A 17 15.22 5.73 -1.00
N ALA A 18 15.51 6.94 -1.51
CA ALA A 18 15.86 8.09 -0.68
C ALA A 18 14.70 8.48 0.26
N PHE A 19 13.47 8.50 -0.25
CA PHE A 19 12.27 8.75 0.52
C PHE A 19 12.02 7.67 1.57
N VAL A 20 12.13 6.38 1.21
CA VAL A 20 11.96 5.27 2.16
C VAL A 20 12.94 5.38 3.33
N ARG A 21 14.17 5.88 3.08
CA ARG A 21 15.17 6.10 4.13
C ARG A 21 14.86 7.32 5.01
N ARG A 22 14.29 8.37 4.42
CA ARG A 22 13.96 9.62 5.13
C ARG A 22 12.69 10.25 4.54
N PRO A 23 11.49 9.80 4.96
CA PRO A 23 10.25 10.31 4.42
C PRO A 23 10.06 11.78 4.78
N ASP A 24 9.54 12.55 3.83
CA ASP A 24 9.13 13.94 3.99
C ASP A 24 7.68 14.13 3.51
N ALA A 25 7.11 15.31 3.72
CA ALA A 25 5.75 15.63 3.26
C ALA A 25 5.75 16.34 1.89
N ALA A 26 6.87 16.34 1.16
CA ALA A 26 7.00 17.10 -0.07
C ALA A 26 6.21 16.44 -1.21
N HIS A 27 5.50 17.27 -1.99
CA HIS A 27 4.84 16.83 -3.22
C HIS A 27 5.71 17.09 -4.44
N ILE A 28 5.71 16.15 -5.39
CA ILE A 28 6.34 16.32 -6.70
C ILE A 28 5.41 17.11 -7.61
N VAL A 29 5.83 18.33 -7.94
CA VAL A 29 5.14 19.20 -8.90
C VAL A 29 5.78 19.03 -10.27
N THR A 30 5.18 18.19 -11.10
CA THR A 30 5.63 17.90 -12.46
C THR A 30 4.45 17.62 -13.40
N SER A 31 4.73 17.50 -14.70
CA SER A 31 3.73 17.22 -15.73
C SER A 31 3.06 15.86 -15.53
N ARG A 32 1.83 15.70 -16.05
CA ARG A 32 1.11 14.42 -16.01
C ARG A 32 1.92 13.28 -16.66
N LYS A 33 2.62 13.56 -17.76
CA LYS A 33 3.48 12.58 -18.44
C LYS A 33 4.62 12.11 -17.55
N ALA A 34 5.28 13.03 -16.85
CA ALA A 34 6.35 12.68 -15.91
C ALA A 34 5.82 11.90 -14.69
N LYS A 35 4.64 12.24 -14.18
CA LYS A 35 3.96 11.44 -13.14
C LYS A 35 3.68 10.02 -13.62
N LEU A 36 3.15 9.85 -14.84
CA LEU A 36 2.90 8.52 -15.40
C LEU A 36 4.20 7.71 -15.56
N LEU A 37 5.30 8.35 -15.97
CA LEU A 37 6.60 7.68 -16.03
C LEU A 37 7.06 7.21 -14.65
N ILE A 38 6.94 8.05 -13.61
CA ILE A 38 7.23 7.64 -12.23
C ILE A 38 6.38 6.42 -11.83
N ILE A 39 5.07 6.45 -12.10
CA ILE A 39 4.16 5.35 -11.76
C ILE A 39 4.56 4.07 -12.50
N VAL A 40 4.84 4.12 -13.80
CA VAL A 40 5.25 2.93 -14.57
C VAL A 40 6.60 2.37 -14.08
N SER A 41 7.55 3.24 -13.74
CA SER A 41 8.83 2.82 -13.16
C SER A 41 8.64 2.14 -11.80
N LEU A 42 7.76 2.67 -10.96
CA LEU A 42 7.47 2.09 -9.65
C LEU A 42 6.60 0.83 -9.73
N LEU A 43 5.73 0.71 -10.73
CA LEU A 43 5.02 -0.52 -11.04
C LEU A 43 5.99 -1.64 -11.41
N GLY A 44 6.95 -1.36 -12.31
CA GLY A 44 8.00 -2.33 -12.63
C GLY A 44 8.84 -2.71 -11.40
N LEU A 45 9.18 -1.76 -10.55
CA LEU A 45 9.87 -2.04 -9.29
C LEU A 45 9.01 -2.89 -8.33
N SER A 46 7.72 -2.55 -8.19
CA SER A 46 6.74 -3.25 -7.35
C SER A 46 6.66 -4.72 -7.73
N ILE A 47 6.53 -5.01 -9.02
CA ILE A 47 6.46 -6.37 -9.53
C ILE A 47 7.75 -7.14 -9.25
N LEU A 48 8.92 -6.59 -9.56
CA LEU A 48 10.20 -7.27 -9.32
C LEU A 48 10.40 -7.59 -7.84
N LEU A 49 10.11 -6.63 -6.96
CA LEU A 49 10.24 -6.83 -5.52
C LEU A 49 9.19 -7.80 -4.97
N SER A 50 7.95 -7.74 -5.47
CA SER A 50 6.88 -8.65 -5.05
C SER A 50 7.16 -10.09 -5.48
N VAL A 51 7.65 -10.30 -6.70
CA VAL A 51 8.08 -11.63 -7.16
C VAL A 51 9.23 -12.17 -6.30
N ALA A 52 10.24 -11.34 -6.00
CA ALA A 52 11.32 -11.72 -5.10
C ALA A 52 10.80 -12.02 -3.67
N GLY A 53 9.87 -11.21 -3.16
CA GLY A 53 9.23 -11.40 -1.86
C GLY A 53 8.42 -12.69 -1.79
N ASN A 54 7.67 -13.02 -2.84
CA ASN A 54 6.92 -14.26 -2.94
C ASN A 54 7.85 -15.48 -2.93
N VAL A 55 8.97 -15.44 -3.68
CA VAL A 55 9.98 -16.52 -3.64
C VAL A 55 10.49 -16.75 -2.21
N VAL A 56 10.73 -15.67 -1.46
CA VAL A 56 11.14 -15.76 -0.05
C VAL A 56 10.01 -16.35 0.81
N SER A 57 8.77 -15.87 0.69
CA SER A 57 7.63 -16.35 1.46
C SER A 57 7.38 -17.85 1.23
N THR A 58 7.29 -18.27 -0.03
CA THR A 58 7.08 -19.69 -0.39
C THR A 58 8.23 -20.56 0.08
N SER A 59 9.47 -20.05 0.04
CA SER A 59 10.63 -20.80 0.58
C SER A 59 10.49 -21.05 2.08
N ILE A 60 10.00 -20.05 2.84
CA ILE A 60 9.79 -20.17 4.30
C ILE A 60 8.67 -21.18 4.60
N GLU A 61 7.60 -21.17 3.82
CA GLU A 61 6.47 -22.11 3.95
C GLU A 61 6.90 -23.58 3.79
N THR A 62 7.99 -23.87 3.08
CA THR A 62 8.53 -25.25 2.99
C THR A 62 9.14 -25.76 4.30
N PHE A 63 9.59 -24.85 5.19
CA PHE A 63 10.25 -25.20 6.46
C PHE A 63 9.33 -25.04 7.67
N ILE A 64 8.27 -24.22 7.55
CA ILE A 64 7.34 -23.91 8.63
C ILE A 64 5.94 -24.29 8.13
N PRO A 65 5.31 -25.31 8.72
CA PRO A 65 3.93 -25.66 8.37
C PRO A 65 3.02 -24.47 8.64
N MET A 66 2.35 -24.01 7.59
CA MET A 66 1.45 -22.87 7.62
C MET A 66 0.19 -23.24 6.86
N GLU A 67 -0.97 -22.89 7.40
CA GLU A 67 -2.24 -23.03 6.72
C GLU A 67 -2.72 -21.66 6.23
N THR A 68 -2.97 -21.56 4.93
CA THR A 68 -3.50 -20.36 4.29
C THR A 68 -5.02 -20.38 4.31
N GLU A 69 -5.62 -19.24 4.65
CA GLU A 69 -7.05 -19.04 4.48
C GLU A 69 -7.31 -18.78 2.99
N HIS A 70 -7.64 -19.84 2.26
CA HIS A 70 -8.01 -19.71 0.85
C HIS A 70 -9.42 -19.14 0.73
N ILE A 71 -9.55 -17.82 0.87
CA ILE A 71 -10.84 -17.12 0.75
C ILE A 71 -11.47 -17.37 -0.64
N MET A 72 -10.65 -17.66 -1.66
CA MET A 72 -11.07 -18.19 -2.96
C MET A 72 -9.91 -19.01 -3.59
N ALA A 73 -9.75 -20.29 -3.22
CA ALA A 73 -8.83 -21.17 -3.96
C ALA A 73 -9.55 -21.74 -5.19
N GLY A 74 -9.25 -21.18 -6.36
CA GLY A 74 -9.70 -21.72 -7.64
C GLY A 74 -9.26 -20.85 -8.80
N GLU A 75 -8.75 -21.47 -9.87
CA GLU A 75 -8.55 -20.81 -11.17
C GLU A 75 -9.83 -20.91 -12.02
N ASP A 76 -10.99 -20.72 -11.39
CA ASP A 76 -12.29 -20.86 -12.03
C ASP A 76 -12.91 -19.51 -12.43
N GLU A 77 -14.00 -19.57 -13.20
CA GLU A 77 -14.68 -18.36 -13.68
C GLU A 77 -15.26 -17.51 -12.54
N GLU A 78 -15.63 -18.11 -11.41
CA GLU A 78 -16.18 -17.39 -10.27
C GLU A 78 -15.11 -16.56 -9.57
N PHE A 79 -13.93 -17.13 -9.35
CA PHE A 79 -12.76 -16.41 -8.85
C PHE A 79 -12.39 -15.23 -9.76
N LEU A 80 -12.31 -15.43 -11.07
CA LEU A 80 -11.98 -14.37 -12.01
C LEU A 80 -13.04 -13.26 -12.03
N ARG A 81 -14.31 -13.62 -11.90
CA ARG A 81 -15.41 -12.64 -11.78
C ARG A 81 -15.29 -11.83 -10.49
N TYR A 82 -14.96 -12.49 -9.38
CA TYR A 82 -14.69 -11.81 -8.11
C TYR A 82 -13.48 -10.87 -8.24
N MET A 83 -12.38 -11.30 -8.85
CA MET A 83 -11.21 -10.44 -9.04
C MET A 83 -11.52 -9.24 -9.95
N ALA A 84 -12.26 -9.45 -11.04
CA ALA A 84 -12.64 -8.37 -11.96
C ALA A 84 -13.55 -7.32 -11.31
N ILE A 85 -14.47 -7.73 -10.43
CA ILE A 85 -15.43 -6.82 -9.79
C ILE A 85 -14.89 -6.25 -8.49
N ALA A 86 -14.26 -7.07 -7.65
CA ALA A 86 -13.87 -6.72 -6.30
C ALA A 86 -12.36 -6.63 -6.13
N GLY A 87 -11.62 -7.70 -6.45
CA GLY A 87 -10.18 -7.82 -6.18
C GLY A 87 -9.29 -6.77 -6.86
N ILE A 88 -9.68 -6.28 -8.03
CA ILE A 88 -8.94 -5.28 -8.78
C ILE A 88 -9.43 -3.86 -8.47
N PRO A 89 -10.72 -3.49 -8.60
CA PRO A 89 -11.11 -2.10 -8.42
C PRO A 89 -11.58 -1.75 -6.99
N ILE A 90 -12.34 -2.63 -6.31
CA ILE A 90 -13.00 -2.27 -5.05
C ILE A 90 -12.02 -2.43 -3.89
N ILE A 91 -11.38 -3.59 -3.76
CA ILE A 91 -10.50 -3.91 -2.63
C ILE A 91 -9.32 -2.93 -2.56
N PRO A 92 -8.52 -2.73 -3.63
CA PRO A 92 -7.45 -1.73 -3.62
C PRO A 92 -7.94 -0.32 -3.29
N PHE A 93 -9.11 0.10 -3.78
CA PHE A 93 -9.66 1.40 -3.43
C PHE A 93 -9.92 1.53 -1.93
N PHE A 94 -10.61 0.56 -1.33
CA PHE A 94 -10.89 0.57 0.11
C PHE A 94 -9.62 0.48 0.95
N GLU A 95 -8.66 -0.33 0.55
CA GLU A 95 -7.36 -0.40 1.22
C GLU A 95 -6.61 0.94 1.15
N GLU A 96 -6.61 1.62 0.01
CA GLU A 96 -6.03 2.96 -0.08
C GLU A 96 -6.79 3.97 0.80
N VAL A 97 -8.11 3.89 0.89
CA VAL A 97 -8.90 4.73 1.82
C VAL A 97 -8.52 4.45 3.28
N MET A 98 -8.38 3.18 3.66
CA MET A 98 -8.09 2.75 5.02
C MET A 98 -6.66 3.09 5.44
N PHE A 99 -5.68 2.85 4.56
CA PHE A 99 -4.28 2.87 4.94
C PHE A 99 -3.51 4.10 4.42
N ARG A 100 -4.03 4.83 3.42
CA ARG A 100 -3.29 5.90 2.73
C ARG A 100 -4.02 7.23 2.71
N LEU A 101 -5.34 7.27 2.91
CA LEU A 101 -6.06 8.55 2.92
C LEU A 101 -5.53 9.48 4.02
N TRP A 102 -5.25 8.97 5.22
CA TRP A 102 -4.61 9.68 6.34
C TRP A 102 -3.16 10.15 6.13
N LEU A 103 -2.49 9.75 5.04
CA LEU A 103 -1.14 10.22 4.69
C LEU A 103 -1.19 11.60 4.01
N ALA A 104 -1.96 12.51 4.60
CA ALA A 104 -2.11 13.89 4.18
C ALA A 104 -2.41 14.78 5.39
N PRO A 105 -2.08 16.09 5.33
CA PRO A 105 -2.33 17.05 6.41
C PRO A 105 -3.82 17.44 6.49
N ASN A 106 -4.72 16.46 6.58
CA ASN A 106 -6.17 16.63 6.63
C ASN A 106 -6.77 15.77 7.75
N LEU A 107 -7.43 16.41 8.72
CA LEU A 107 -8.02 15.74 9.89
C LEU A 107 -9.20 14.83 9.53
N LEU A 108 -10.01 15.22 8.55
CA LEU A 108 -11.14 14.39 8.10
C LEU A 108 -10.62 13.10 7.46
N PHE A 109 -9.55 13.18 6.67
CA PHE A 109 -8.92 12.01 6.07
C PHE A 109 -8.33 11.07 7.13
N PHE A 110 -7.67 11.64 8.15
CA PHE A 110 -7.24 10.86 9.31
C PHE A 110 -8.41 10.16 10.00
N PHE A 111 -9.49 10.89 10.28
CA PHE A 111 -10.68 10.34 10.93
C PHE A 111 -11.29 9.17 10.15
N ILE A 112 -11.45 9.32 8.84
CA ILE A 112 -12.00 8.28 7.96
C ILE A 112 -11.12 7.03 8.01
N SER A 113 -9.82 7.16 7.70
CA SER A 113 -8.90 6.02 7.73
C SER A 113 -8.85 5.35 9.10
N PHE A 114 -8.66 6.13 10.18
CA PHE A 114 -8.58 5.63 11.54
C PHE A 114 -9.85 4.86 11.92
N SER A 115 -11.02 5.43 11.64
CA SER A 115 -12.30 4.80 11.98
C SER A 115 -12.49 3.50 11.20
N LEU A 116 -12.23 3.49 9.87
CA LEU A 116 -12.39 2.28 9.07
C LEU A 116 -11.42 1.18 9.51
N VAL A 117 -10.14 1.50 9.71
CA VAL A 117 -9.14 0.52 10.16
C VAL A 117 -9.50 -0.05 11.53
N THR A 118 -9.89 0.80 12.48
CA THR A 118 -10.21 0.33 13.84
C THR A 118 -11.54 -0.42 13.92
N ILE A 119 -12.58 0.02 13.22
CA ILE A 119 -13.85 -0.71 13.14
C ILE A 119 -13.65 -2.09 12.53
N GLN A 120 -12.85 -2.19 11.47
CA GLN A 120 -12.58 -3.47 10.82
C GLN A 120 -11.71 -4.37 11.70
N PHE A 121 -10.54 -3.90 12.11
CA PHE A 121 -9.46 -4.77 12.59
C PHE A 121 -9.17 -4.68 14.09
N ALA A 122 -9.60 -3.63 14.78
CA ALA A 122 -9.32 -3.52 16.21
C ALA A 122 -10.25 -4.44 17.04
N PRO A 123 -9.84 -4.82 18.28
CA PRO A 123 -10.63 -5.69 19.14
C PRO A 123 -12.03 -5.15 19.44
N MET A 124 -12.95 -6.03 19.81
CA MET A 124 -14.29 -5.66 20.24
C MET A 124 -14.26 -5.15 21.70
N PRO A 125 -14.51 -3.85 21.95
CA PRO A 125 -14.47 -3.32 23.30
C PRO A 125 -15.65 -3.85 24.13
N PHE A 126 -15.42 -4.11 25.41
CA PHE A 126 -16.45 -4.51 26.38
C PHE A 126 -17.21 -5.82 26.06
N ILE A 127 -16.66 -6.70 25.20
CA ILE A 127 -17.37 -7.92 24.78
C ILE A 127 -17.78 -8.80 25.96
N ASP A 128 -16.91 -8.99 26.96
CA ASP A 128 -17.22 -9.81 28.14
C ASP A 128 -18.34 -9.21 28.98
N LEU A 129 -18.36 -7.88 29.12
CA LEU A 129 -19.44 -7.16 29.82
C LEU A 129 -20.77 -7.28 29.09
N LEU A 130 -20.77 -7.09 27.77
CA LEU A 130 -21.97 -7.21 26.94
C LEU A 130 -22.52 -8.64 26.99
N ARG A 131 -21.65 -9.64 26.95
CA ARG A 131 -22.03 -11.05 27.09
C ARG A 131 -22.64 -11.32 28.47
N ALA A 132 -21.99 -10.85 29.55
CA ALA A 132 -22.49 -11.01 30.91
C ALA A 132 -23.86 -10.33 31.13
N ALA A 133 -24.13 -9.24 30.41
CA ALA A 133 -25.40 -8.52 30.46
C ALA A 133 -26.48 -9.08 29.50
N GLY A 134 -26.19 -10.10 28.70
CA GLY A 134 -27.12 -10.62 27.69
C GLY A 134 -27.32 -9.70 26.47
N LEU A 135 -26.37 -8.80 26.22
CA LEU A 135 -26.40 -7.75 25.18
C LEU A 135 -25.42 -8.03 24.01
N GLU A 136 -24.97 -9.27 23.83
CA GLU A 136 -24.08 -9.65 22.72
C GLU A 136 -24.60 -9.24 21.32
N PRO A 137 -25.92 -9.30 21.00
CA PRO A 137 -26.43 -8.91 19.69
C PRO A 137 -26.14 -7.45 19.29
N ILE A 138 -25.93 -6.54 20.25
CA ILE A 138 -25.62 -5.12 19.96
C ILE A 138 -24.11 -4.82 19.93
N ALA A 139 -23.25 -5.80 20.22
CA ALA A 139 -21.80 -5.58 20.32
C ALA A 139 -21.15 -4.98 19.06
N PRO A 140 -21.56 -5.33 17.82
CA PRO A 140 -21.05 -4.65 16.62
C PRO A 140 -21.37 -3.15 16.58
N LEU A 141 -22.57 -2.75 17.01
CA LEU A 141 -22.96 -1.34 17.07
C LEU A 141 -22.17 -0.59 18.14
N VAL A 142 -21.92 -1.23 19.30
CA VAL A 142 -21.05 -0.69 20.35
C VAL A 142 -19.62 -0.49 19.84
N LYS A 143 -19.08 -1.47 19.10
CA LYS A 143 -17.75 -1.37 18.46
C LYS A 143 -17.68 -0.16 17.52
N ILE A 144 -18.65 -0.01 16.63
CA ILE A 144 -18.73 1.12 15.69
C ILE A 144 -18.81 2.44 16.44
N GLY A 145 -19.74 2.56 17.38
CA GLY A 145 -19.92 3.78 18.17
C GLY A 145 -18.67 4.16 18.97
N PHE A 146 -18.00 3.19 19.57
CA PHE A 146 -16.77 3.38 20.34
C PHE A 146 -15.65 3.95 19.47
N TYR A 147 -15.35 3.33 18.32
CA TYR A 147 -14.25 3.78 17.47
C TYR A 147 -14.54 5.10 16.74
N LEU A 148 -15.81 5.37 16.38
CA LEU A 148 -16.22 6.68 15.88
C LEU A 148 -16.06 7.77 16.95
N ALA A 149 -16.46 7.48 18.20
CA ALA A 149 -16.27 8.41 19.31
C ALA A 149 -14.78 8.67 19.58
N LEU A 150 -13.95 7.62 19.61
CA LEU A 150 -12.51 7.74 19.78
C LEU A 150 -11.86 8.59 18.68
N GLY A 151 -12.17 8.32 17.41
CA GLY A 151 -11.72 9.14 16.29
C GLY A 151 -12.19 10.60 16.41
N GLY A 152 -13.45 10.80 16.81
CA GLY A 152 -14.04 12.13 17.02
C GLY A 152 -13.34 12.92 18.14
N LEU A 153 -12.98 12.25 19.24
CA LEU A 153 -12.19 12.85 20.33
C LEU A 153 -10.79 13.27 19.88
N ILE A 154 -10.12 12.46 19.04
CA ILE A 154 -8.81 12.82 18.47
C ILE A 154 -8.94 14.06 17.57
N VAL A 155 -9.95 14.09 16.70
CA VAL A 155 -10.22 15.26 15.84
C VAL A 155 -10.54 16.49 16.68
N LEU A 156 -11.38 16.36 17.71
CA LEU A 156 -11.73 17.46 18.61
C LEU A 156 -10.49 18.00 19.34
N TRP A 157 -9.59 17.12 19.78
CA TRP A 157 -8.34 17.51 20.41
C TRP A 157 -7.45 18.31 19.46
N PHE A 158 -7.25 17.86 18.22
CA PHE A 158 -6.49 18.62 17.22
C PHE A 158 -7.17 19.92 16.82
N TRP A 159 -8.49 19.94 16.70
CA TRP A 159 -9.28 21.13 16.42
C TRP A 159 -9.16 22.18 17.54
N TRP A 160 -9.05 21.74 18.79
CA TRP A 160 -8.77 22.62 19.93
C TRP A 160 -7.33 23.14 19.94
N ARG A 161 -6.35 22.30 19.58
CA ARG A 161 -4.94 22.73 19.41
C ARG A 161 -4.77 23.75 18.29
N ASP A 162 -5.49 23.59 17.19
CA ASP A 162 -5.47 24.51 16.05
C ASP A 162 -5.87 25.93 16.47
N ARG A 163 -6.88 26.09 17.34
CA ARG A 163 -7.26 27.40 17.94
C ARG A 163 -6.18 28.05 18.79
N ARG A 164 -5.18 27.28 19.23
CA ARG A 164 -4.02 27.78 19.98
C ARG A 164 -2.79 27.95 19.10
N GLY A 165 -2.98 27.95 17.77
CA GLY A 165 -1.92 28.11 16.78
C GLY A 165 -1.11 26.84 16.51
N GLN A 166 -1.53 25.67 17.02
CA GLN A 166 -0.84 24.40 16.80
C GLN A 166 -1.59 23.56 15.77
N ARG A 167 -1.36 23.85 14.49
CA ARG A 167 -2.13 23.27 13.38
C ARG A 167 -1.82 21.79 13.20
N TYR A 168 -2.82 21.00 12.82
CA TYR A 168 -2.63 19.58 12.48
C TYR A 168 -1.64 19.40 11.31
N ALA A 169 -1.65 20.29 10.33
CA ALA A 169 -0.72 20.23 9.20
C ALA A 169 0.75 20.28 9.63
N ASP A 170 1.09 21.15 10.60
CA ASP A 170 2.45 21.28 11.12
C ASP A 170 2.86 20.02 11.91
N PHE A 171 1.93 19.45 12.67
CA PHE A 171 2.13 18.17 13.35
C PHE A 171 2.37 17.04 12.33
N PHE A 172 1.54 16.94 11.30
CA PHE A 172 1.69 15.94 10.23
C PHE A 172 3.05 16.10 9.54
N HIS A 173 3.46 17.30 9.13
CA HIS A 173 4.75 17.51 8.48
C HIS A 173 5.93 17.11 9.38
N ARG A 174 5.86 17.42 10.68
CA ARG A 174 6.89 17.05 11.65
C ARG A 174 7.02 15.54 11.83
N TYR A 175 5.91 14.81 11.74
CA TYR A 175 5.85 13.37 12.03
C TYR A 175 5.52 12.51 10.80
N VAL A 176 5.66 13.04 9.58
CA VAL A 176 5.28 12.34 8.35
C VAL A 176 5.92 10.96 8.20
N ALA A 177 7.18 10.80 8.64
CA ALA A 177 7.84 9.51 8.67
C ALA A 177 7.13 8.48 9.55
N VAL A 178 6.62 8.90 10.72
CA VAL A 178 5.84 8.02 11.61
C VAL A 178 4.53 7.61 10.94
N TYR A 179 3.80 8.57 10.36
CA TYR A 179 2.57 8.27 9.61
C TYR A 179 2.82 7.26 8.49
N TYR A 180 3.89 7.49 7.71
CA TYR A 180 4.28 6.62 6.61
C TYR A 180 4.63 5.21 7.07
N TYR A 181 5.55 5.03 8.02
CA TYR A 181 5.93 3.69 8.46
C TYR A 181 4.80 2.96 9.19
N VAL A 182 3.99 3.66 9.99
CA VAL A 182 2.81 3.06 10.63
C VAL A 182 1.82 2.57 9.57
N SER A 183 1.57 3.36 8.52
CA SER A 183 0.75 2.93 7.39
C SER A 183 1.28 1.66 6.72
N VAL A 184 2.60 1.60 6.46
CA VAL A 184 3.25 0.41 5.86
C VAL A 184 3.09 -0.81 6.76
N ILE A 185 3.43 -0.68 8.04
CA ILE A 185 3.42 -1.79 9.00
C ILE A 185 2.00 -2.30 9.23
N VAL A 186 1.04 -1.39 9.46
CA VAL A 186 -0.36 -1.75 9.67
C VAL A 186 -0.93 -2.43 8.44
N PHE A 187 -0.65 -1.92 7.23
CA PHE A 187 -1.06 -2.56 5.99
C PHE A 187 -0.51 -3.98 5.89
N GLY A 188 0.81 -4.17 6.02
CA GLY A 188 1.41 -5.50 5.91
C GLY A 188 0.92 -6.47 6.98
N LEU A 189 0.98 -6.09 8.26
CA LEU A 189 0.61 -6.98 9.37
C LEU A 189 -0.86 -7.39 9.35
N LEU A 190 -1.78 -6.54 8.87
CA LEU A 190 -3.18 -6.92 8.77
C LEU A 190 -3.42 -8.01 7.73
N HIS A 191 -2.53 -8.19 6.75
CA HIS A 191 -2.63 -9.32 5.82
C HIS A 191 -2.25 -10.67 6.46
N LEU A 192 -1.77 -10.67 7.70
CA LEU A 192 -1.66 -11.93 8.47
C LEU A 192 -3.03 -12.59 8.68
N THR A 193 -4.13 -11.85 8.54
CA THR A 193 -5.47 -12.45 8.55
C THR A 193 -5.73 -13.38 7.37
N ASN A 194 -4.86 -13.43 6.36
CA ASN A 194 -4.97 -14.39 5.26
C ASN A 194 -4.42 -15.78 5.63
N TYR A 195 -3.93 -15.96 6.86
CA TYR A 195 -3.38 -17.22 7.36
C TYR A 195 -4.19 -17.68 8.58
N THR A 196 -4.62 -18.94 8.59
CA THR A 196 -5.38 -19.49 9.73
C THR A 196 -4.48 -19.80 10.92
N THR A 197 -3.22 -20.16 10.66
CA THR A 197 -2.21 -20.42 11.68
C THR A 197 -0.88 -19.78 11.32
N VAL A 198 -0.33 -18.98 12.24
CA VAL A 198 1.07 -18.51 12.16
C VAL A 198 1.89 -19.25 13.21
N GLY A 199 2.51 -20.36 12.81
CA GLY A 199 3.24 -21.25 13.73
C GLY A 199 4.45 -20.60 14.40
N ALA A 200 5.01 -19.56 13.77
CA ALA A 200 6.17 -18.84 14.28
C ALA A 200 6.00 -17.31 14.09
N TRP A 201 5.48 -16.64 15.11
CA TRP A 201 5.15 -15.20 15.08
C TRP A 201 6.32 -14.28 14.72
N TRP A 202 7.56 -14.68 15.00
CA TRP A 202 8.75 -13.90 14.61
C TRP A 202 9.02 -13.89 13.10
N PHE A 203 8.44 -14.82 12.33
CA PHE A 203 8.50 -14.82 10.86
C PHE A 203 7.35 -14.07 10.20
N ALA A 204 6.34 -13.64 10.97
CA ALA A 204 5.15 -13.00 10.44
C ALA A 204 5.45 -11.83 9.48
N PRO A 205 6.43 -10.93 9.73
CA PRO A 205 6.75 -9.86 8.78
C PRO A 205 7.27 -10.35 7.42
N LEU A 206 7.90 -11.52 7.35
CA LEU A 206 8.40 -12.07 6.09
C LEU A 206 7.30 -12.72 5.24
N LEU A 207 6.24 -13.23 5.88
CA LEU A 207 5.08 -13.79 5.18
C LEU A 207 4.30 -12.70 4.43
N VAL A 208 4.20 -11.53 5.04
CA VAL A 208 3.50 -10.37 4.46
C VAL A 208 4.47 -9.41 3.75
N LEU A 209 5.64 -9.91 3.35
CA LEU A 209 6.67 -9.09 2.70
C LEU A 209 6.18 -8.46 1.38
N PRO A 210 5.45 -9.16 0.49
CA PRO A 210 4.86 -8.52 -0.69
C PRO A 210 3.96 -7.34 -0.33
N GLN A 211 3.18 -7.46 0.73
CA GLN A 211 2.28 -6.41 1.20
C GLN A 211 3.05 -5.26 1.87
N LEU A 212 4.12 -5.53 2.62
CA LEU A 212 5.01 -4.49 3.12
C LEU A 212 5.65 -3.70 1.97
N ILE A 213 6.12 -4.38 0.92
CA ILE A 213 6.68 -3.78 -0.30
C ILE A 213 5.64 -2.87 -0.96
N GLY A 214 4.43 -3.38 -1.21
CA GLY A 214 3.33 -2.58 -1.73
C GLY A 214 3.02 -1.38 -0.83
N GLY A 215 3.02 -1.59 0.49
CA GLY A 215 2.87 -0.54 1.50
C GLY A 215 3.87 0.60 1.31
N PHE A 216 5.16 0.29 1.17
CA PHE A 216 6.19 1.30 0.93
C PHE A 216 5.94 2.06 -0.37
N ILE A 217 5.69 1.34 -1.48
CA ILE A 217 5.54 1.94 -2.82
C ILE A 217 4.28 2.79 -2.91
N TYR A 218 3.12 2.27 -2.52
CA TYR A 218 1.83 2.99 -2.59
C TYR A 218 1.83 4.19 -1.63
N GLY A 219 2.41 4.05 -0.44
CA GLY A 219 2.56 5.17 0.50
C GLY A 219 3.48 6.28 -0.03
N TYR A 220 4.57 5.92 -0.72
CA TYR A 220 5.43 6.90 -1.41
C TYR A 220 4.62 7.64 -2.48
N VAL A 221 3.90 6.92 -3.34
CA VAL A 221 3.09 7.52 -4.40
C VAL A 221 2.00 8.42 -3.83
N ARG A 222 1.36 8.00 -2.72
CA ARG A 222 0.34 8.77 -2.02
C ARG A 222 0.86 10.13 -1.57
N ILE A 223 2.01 10.15 -0.89
CA ILE A 223 2.61 11.36 -0.31
C ILE A 223 3.21 12.22 -1.42
N ARG A 224 3.97 11.64 -2.34
CA ARG A 224 4.73 12.40 -3.33
C ARG A 224 3.87 12.85 -4.51
N ILE A 225 2.90 12.05 -4.95
CA ILE A 225 2.17 12.28 -6.21
C ILE A 225 0.69 12.54 -5.99
N GLY A 226 0.05 11.73 -5.13
CA GLY A 226 -1.35 11.89 -4.73
C GLY A 226 -2.12 10.58 -4.60
N PHE A 227 -3.30 10.66 -3.95
CA PHE A 227 -4.15 9.51 -3.63
C PHE A 227 -4.55 8.66 -4.84
N TRP A 228 -5.11 9.29 -5.88
CA TRP A 228 -5.58 8.54 -7.06
C TRP A 228 -4.46 7.85 -7.83
N TYR A 229 -3.24 8.37 -7.78
CA TYR A 229 -2.09 7.70 -8.40
C TYR A 229 -1.69 6.44 -7.63
N ALA A 230 -1.82 6.45 -6.30
CA ALA A 230 -1.58 5.27 -5.46
C ALA A 230 -2.65 4.19 -5.72
N VAL A 231 -3.93 4.60 -5.78
CA VAL A 231 -5.06 3.72 -6.15
C VAL A 231 -4.83 3.08 -7.51
N LEU A 232 -4.52 3.88 -8.54
CA LEU A 232 -4.31 3.35 -9.89
C LEU A 232 -3.09 2.42 -9.98
N LEU A 233 -2.02 2.73 -9.25
CA LEU A 233 -0.85 1.85 -9.19
C LEU A 233 -1.20 0.51 -8.54
N HIS A 234 -1.92 0.53 -7.41
CA HIS A 234 -2.34 -0.67 -6.70
C HIS A 234 -3.31 -1.52 -7.54
N MET A 235 -4.30 -0.90 -8.19
CA MET A 235 -5.19 -1.59 -9.13
C MET A 235 -4.41 -2.21 -10.30
N ALA A 236 -3.39 -1.52 -10.82
CA ALA A 236 -2.55 -2.03 -11.91
C ALA A 236 -1.69 -3.21 -11.47
N ASP A 237 -1.11 -3.16 -10.26
CA ASP A 237 -0.38 -4.30 -9.67
C ASP A 237 -1.29 -5.53 -9.57
N ASN A 238 -2.47 -5.40 -8.95
CA ASN A 238 -3.42 -6.51 -8.84
C ASN A 238 -3.86 -7.04 -10.21
N LEU A 239 -4.19 -6.15 -11.16
CA LEU A 239 -4.58 -6.55 -12.51
C LEU A 239 -3.48 -7.36 -13.19
N LEU A 240 -2.22 -6.93 -13.12
CA LEU A 240 -1.12 -7.60 -13.80
C LEU A 240 -0.82 -8.98 -13.20
N PHE A 241 -0.99 -9.16 -11.90
CA PHE A 241 -0.88 -10.49 -11.29
C PHE A 241 -2.09 -11.38 -11.63
N THR A 242 -3.32 -10.87 -11.55
CA THR A 242 -4.53 -11.64 -11.92
C THR A 242 -4.54 -12.07 -13.39
N LEU A 243 -3.90 -11.31 -14.28
CA LEU A 243 -3.73 -11.75 -15.67
C LEU A 243 -2.94 -13.07 -15.77
N GLY A 244 -2.09 -13.40 -14.80
CA GLY A 244 -1.43 -14.71 -14.73
C GLY A 244 -2.43 -15.86 -14.57
N ASP A 245 -3.42 -15.68 -13.67
CA ASP A 245 -4.48 -16.67 -13.45
C ASP A 245 -5.36 -16.83 -14.70
N VAL A 246 -5.67 -15.73 -15.38
CA VAL A 246 -6.37 -15.76 -16.67
C VAL A 246 -5.57 -16.54 -17.72
N MET A 247 -4.25 -16.37 -17.76
CA MET A 247 -3.39 -17.10 -18.70
C MET A 247 -3.32 -18.59 -18.37
N ASN A 248 -3.36 -18.97 -17.08
CA ASN A 248 -3.49 -20.36 -16.66
C ASN A 248 -4.81 -20.97 -17.14
N MET A 249 -5.92 -20.26 -16.98
CA MET A 249 -7.23 -20.73 -17.44
C MET A 249 -7.27 -20.91 -18.97
N LEU A 250 -6.70 -19.98 -19.73
CA LEU A 250 -6.76 -20.01 -21.19
C LEU A 250 -5.78 -20.99 -21.84
N PHE A 251 -4.60 -21.20 -21.23
CA PHE A 251 -3.48 -21.92 -21.86
C PHE A 251 -2.92 -23.06 -20.99
N GLY A 252 -3.56 -23.39 -19.88
CA GLY A 252 -3.07 -24.33 -18.86
C GLY A 252 -1.95 -23.77 -17.99
N PRO A 253 -1.38 -24.55 -17.06
CA PRO A 253 -0.44 -24.06 -16.04
C PRO A 253 0.83 -23.36 -16.57
N LEU A 254 1.20 -23.60 -17.83
CA LEU A 254 2.32 -22.90 -18.47
C LEU A 254 1.97 -21.46 -18.88
N GLY A 255 0.70 -21.12 -19.04
CA GLY A 255 0.24 -19.79 -19.44
C GLY A 255 0.64 -18.72 -18.43
N GLY A 256 0.36 -18.94 -17.15
CA GLY A 256 0.75 -18.05 -16.06
C GLY A 256 2.27 -17.97 -15.88
N VAL A 257 3.00 -19.07 -16.08
CA VAL A 257 4.47 -19.08 -16.06
C VAL A 257 5.05 -18.20 -17.17
N VAL A 258 4.54 -18.33 -18.40
CA VAL A 258 4.95 -17.49 -19.54
C VAL A 258 4.60 -16.02 -19.27
N TRP A 259 3.40 -15.75 -18.76
CA TRP A 259 3.00 -14.39 -18.39
C TRP A 259 3.90 -13.79 -17.32
N LEU A 260 4.21 -14.53 -16.26
CA LEU A 260 5.12 -14.10 -15.20
C LEU A 260 6.51 -13.77 -15.77
N ALA A 261 7.02 -14.59 -16.69
CA ALA A 261 8.30 -14.32 -17.36
C ALA A 261 8.26 -13.02 -18.18
N VAL A 262 7.19 -12.80 -18.97
CA VAL A 262 6.97 -11.55 -19.71
C VAL A 262 6.90 -10.36 -18.75
N LEU A 263 6.16 -10.49 -17.65
CA LEU A 263 5.96 -9.44 -16.67
C LEU A 263 7.28 -9.05 -15.99
N VAL A 264 8.09 -10.02 -15.57
CA VAL A 264 9.42 -9.80 -14.97
C VAL A 264 10.38 -9.15 -15.97
N LEU A 265 10.47 -9.67 -17.20
CA LEU A 265 11.38 -9.13 -18.22
C LEU A 265 11.01 -7.70 -18.61
N SER A 266 9.72 -7.42 -18.77
CA SER A 266 9.21 -6.08 -19.09
C SER A 266 9.48 -5.10 -17.96
N SER A 267 9.26 -5.53 -16.71
CA SER A 267 9.54 -4.74 -15.51
C SER A 267 11.03 -4.43 -15.37
N LEU A 268 11.89 -5.42 -15.62
CA LEU A 268 13.34 -5.24 -15.63
C LEU A 268 13.77 -4.23 -16.70
N ALA A 269 13.23 -4.34 -17.92
CA ALA A 269 13.50 -3.40 -19.00
C ALA A 269 13.10 -1.96 -18.63
N ILE A 270 11.90 -1.78 -18.05
CA ILE A 270 11.41 -0.48 -17.58
C ILE A 270 12.35 0.11 -16.52
N VAL A 271 12.71 -0.68 -15.50
CA VAL A 271 13.60 -0.25 -14.41
C VAL A 271 14.98 0.13 -14.95
N VAL A 272 15.56 -0.69 -15.84
CA VAL A 272 16.88 -0.43 -16.45
C VAL A 272 16.85 0.83 -17.33
N VAL A 273 15.82 1.00 -18.16
CA VAL A 273 15.68 2.19 -19.03
C VAL A 273 15.54 3.46 -18.18
N THR A 274 14.71 3.41 -17.14
CA THR A 274 14.53 4.53 -16.20
C THR A 274 15.86 4.88 -15.53
N PHE A 275 16.63 3.87 -15.11
CA PHE A 275 17.93 4.06 -14.49
C PHE A 275 18.95 4.68 -15.45
N LYS A 276 19.03 4.18 -16.69
CA LYS A 276 19.94 4.72 -17.71
C LYS A 276 19.63 6.16 -18.09
N GLN A 277 18.35 6.52 -18.24
CA GLN A 277 17.95 7.89 -18.53
C GLN A 277 18.41 8.86 -17.44
N SER A 278 18.43 8.42 -16.18
CA SER A 278 18.90 9.25 -15.07
C SER A 278 20.41 9.53 -15.09
N LEU A 279 21.23 8.56 -15.51
CA LEU A 279 22.68 8.74 -15.63
C LEU A 279 23.03 9.77 -16.71
N VAL A 280 22.34 9.71 -17.85
CA VAL A 280 22.52 10.64 -18.98
C VAL A 280 22.09 12.07 -18.62
N LEU A 281 21.08 12.22 -17.75
CA LEU A 281 20.65 13.54 -17.25
C LEU A 281 21.59 14.07 -16.15
N GLY A 282 22.15 13.19 -15.31
CA GLY A 282 23.13 13.54 -14.29
C GLY A 282 24.45 14.06 -14.87
N GLU A 283 24.93 13.48 -15.98
CA GLU A 283 26.12 13.97 -16.69
C GLU A 283 25.93 15.34 -17.37
N LYS A 284 24.68 15.75 -17.62
CA LYS A 284 24.35 17.02 -18.28
C LYS A 284 24.00 18.15 -17.31
N ALA A 285 23.93 17.89 -16.01
CA ALA A 285 23.79 18.94 -15.02
C ALA A 285 25.13 19.69 -14.90
N PRO A 286 25.18 21.00 -15.17
CA PRO A 286 26.42 21.75 -14.95
C PRO A 286 26.78 21.62 -13.47
N LEU A 287 28.03 21.25 -13.20
CA LEU A 287 28.64 21.33 -11.87
C LEU A 287 28.46 22.77 -11.38
N GLN A 288 27.43 23.00 -10.57
CA GLN A 288 27.34 24.23 -9.80
C GLN A 288 28.38 24.10 -8.69
N ALA A 289 29.56 24.65 -8.98
CA ALA A 289 30.60 24.96 -8.02
C ALA A 289 30.15 26.11 -7.10
#